data_AF-X0X3Z2-F1
#
_entry.id   AF-X0X3Z2-F1
#
_cell.length_a   1.000
_cell.length_b   1.000
_cell.length_c   1.000
_cell.angle_alpha   90.00
_cell.angle_beta   90.00
_cell.angle_gamma   90.00
#
_symmetry.space_group_name_H-M   'P 1'
#
loop_
_entity.id
_entity.type
_entity.pdbx_description
1 polymer ?
#
loop_
_entity_poly.entity_id
_entity_poly.type
_entity_poly.pdbx_seq_one_letter_code
_entity_poly.pdbx_strand_id
1 'polypeptide(L)'
;MIPDDIRVSTKTALAELALSGCTTASDHLYLYPNGSRLDDEIEAASEIGLRLHAARGSMSLGESKGGLPPDSLVEEEDFILKDSQRLIETYHDPNPGSMTQVFLAPCSPFSVTPELMRESAALAREYSVRLHTHLAETKDEELFCE
;
A
#
# COMPACT_ATOMS: atom_id res chain seq x y z
N MET A 1 2.65 10.25 12.50
CA MET A 1 2.46 10.71 11.11
C MET A 1 1.00 11.02 10.99
N ILE A 2 0.64 12.25 10.65
CA ILE A 2 -0.74 12.71 10.46
C ILE A 2 -1.05 12.85 8.97
N PRO A 3 -2.32 13.00 8.55
CA PRO A 3 -2.69 13.18 7.14
C PRO A 3 -1.87 14.24 6.38
N ASP A 4 -1.55 15.36 7.03
CA ASP A 4 -0.75 16.42 6.42
C ASP A 4 0.70 16.00 6.15
N ASP A 5 1.28 15.17 7.02
CA ASP A 5 2.63 14.63 6.81
C ASP A 5 2.69 13.76 5.56
N ILE A 6 1.65 12.94 5.30
CA ILE A 6 1.51 12.14 4.07
C ILE A 6 1.45 13.07 2.86
N ARG A 7 0.58 14.08 2.89
CA ARG A 7 0.41 15.00 1.75
C ARG A 7 1.72 15.73 1.41
N VAL A 8 2.42 16.24 2.41
CA VAL A 8 3.67 16.98 2.22
C VAL A 8 4.78 16.05 1.74
N SER A 9 4.91 14.84 2.30
CA SER A 9 5.94 13.89 1.90
C SER A 9 5.70 13.39 0.46
N THR A 10 4.46 13.05 0.10
CA THR A 10 4.08 12.66 -1.26
C THR A 10 4.41 13.78 -2.26
N LYS A 11 3.99 15.02 -2.00
CA LYS A 11 4.30 16.14 -2.91
C LYS A 11 5.80 16.33 -3.10
N THR A 12 6.56 16.22 -2.03
CA THR A 12 8.02 16.37 -2.06
C THR A 12 8.65 15.27 -2.92
N ALA A 13 8.32 14.01 -2.65
CA ALA A 13 8.87 12.86 -3.36
C ALA A 13 8.50 12.87 -4.85
N LEU A 14 7.21 13.10 -5.16
CA LEU A 14 6.74 13.09 -6.55
C LEU A 14 7.25 14.30 -7.35
N ALA A 15 7.43 15.46 -6.72
CA ALA A 15 8.05 16.61 -7.39
C ALA A 15 9.51 16.32 -7.76
N GLU A 16 10.29 15.71 -6.86
CA GLU A 16 11.67 15.32 -7.13
C GLU A 16 11.76 14.26 -8.25
N LEU A 17 10.86 13.28 -8.24
CA LEU A 17 10.74 12.28 -9.31
C LEU A 17 10.38 12.94 -10.65
N ALA A 18 9.44 13.88 -10.67
CA ALA A 18 9.07 14.60 -11.89
C ALA A 18 10.25 15.43 -12.44
N LEU A 19 10.97 16.13 -11.58
CA LEU A 19 12.15 16.92 -11.95
C LEU A 19 13.31 16.06 -12.48
N SER A 20 13.34 14.77 -12.14
CA SER A 20 14.32 13.80 -12.65
C SER A 20 13.83 12.97 -13.85
N GLY A 21 12.66 13.31 -14.42
CA GLY A 21 12.14 12.69 -15.64
C GLY A 21 11.28 11.44 -15.40
N CYS A 22 10.98 11.09 -14.15
CA CYS A 22 9.98 10.09 -13.86
C CYS A 22 8.60 10.62 -14.28
N THR A 23 7.79 9.75 -14.89
CA THR A 23 6.43 10.10 -15.35
C THR A 23 5.36 9.18 -14.76
N THR A 24 5.76 8.12 -14.07
CA THR A 24 4.88 7.20 -13.35
C THR A 24 5.62 6.64 -12.16
N ALA A 25 5.04 6.81 -10.98
CA ALA A 25 5.57 6.26 -9.73
C ALA A 25 4.58 5.25 -9.16
N SER A 26 5.12 4.25 -8.46
CA SER A 26 4.35 3.44 -7.52
C SER A 26 4.83 3.74 -6.12
N ASP A 27 3.92 3.93 -5.18
CA ASP A 27 4.26 4.04 -3.76
C ASP A 27 3.64 2.89 -2.96
N HIS A 28 4.35 2.46 -1.93
CA HIS A 28 3.95 1.39 -1.04
C HIS A 28 3.80 1.91 0.39
N LEU A 29 2.75 2.70 0.63
CA LEU A 29 2.40 3.17 1.97
C LEU A 29 1.74 2.03 2.76
N TYR A 30 2.42 1.49 3.77
CA TYR A 30 1.93 0.40 4.63
C TYR A 30 1.68 0.83 6.09
N LEU A 31 1.67 2.13 6.37
CA LEU A 31 1.44 2.70 7.70
C LEU A 31 0.34 3.78 7.66
N TYR A 32 -0.69 3.63 8.50
CA TYR A 32 -1.84 4.54 8.57
C TYR A 32 -2.13 5.07 9.99
N PRO A 33 -1.14 5.64 10.71
CA PRO A 33 -1.37 6.12 12.07
C PRO A 33 -2.13 7.46 12.08
N ASN A 34 -2.73 7.78 13.23
CA ASN A 34 -3.29 9.11 13.53
C ASN A 34 -4.32 9.64 12.50
N GLY A 35 -5.05 8.75 11.82
CA GLY A 35 -6.06 9.10 10.82
C GLY A 35 -5.52 9.31 9.41
N SER A 36 -4.23 9.04 9.17
CA SER A 36 -3.62 9.02 7.83
C SER A 36 -4.26 7.94 6.96
N ARG A 37 -4.46 8.22 5.67
CA ARG A 37 -5.07 7.29 4.72
C ARG A 37 -4.37 7.35 3.36
N LEU A 38 -4.55 6.32 2.53
CA LEU A 38 -4.04 6.34 1.15
C LEU A 38 -4.69 7.47 0.32
N ASP A 39 -5.90 7.90 0.67
CA ASP A 39 -6.58 9.06 0.11
C ASP A 39 -5.69 10.32 0.15
N ASP A 40 -4.95 10.52 1.25
CA ASP A 40 -4.08 11.69 1.44
C ASP A 40 -2.92 11.71 0.43
N GLU A 41 -2.36 10.54 0.11
CA GLU A 41 -1.31 10.34 -0.90
C GLU A 41 -1.87 10.54 -2.32
N ILE A 42 -2.99 9.91 -2.63
CA ILE A 42 -3.62 9.97 -3.96
C ILE A 42 -4.01 11.42 -4.31
N GLU A 43 -4.63 12.14 -3.38
CA GLU A 43 -5.00 13.54 -3.57
C GLU A 43 -3.76 14.43 -3.78
N ALA A 44 -2.71 14.22 -2.98
CA ALA A 44 -1.45 14.94 -3.13
C ALA A 44 -0.77 14.67 -4.48
N ALA A 45 -0.79 13.43 -4.96
CA ALA A 45 -0.25 13.06 -6.25
C ALA A 45 -1.01 13.69 -7.41
N SER A 46 -2.34 13.78 -7.30
CA SER A 46 -3.17 14.46 -8.29
C SER A 46 -2.83 15.95 -8.42
N GLU A 47 -2.39 16.61 -7.36
CA GLU A 47 -1.95 18.01 -7.41
C GLU A 47 -0.60 18.19 -8.12
N ILE A 48 0.33 17.22 -7.98
CA ILE A 48 1.62 17.23 -8.68
C ILE A 48 1.44 16.89 -10.16
N GLY A 49 0.48 16.03 -10.50
CA GLY A 49 0.19 15.63 -11.89
C GLY A 49 1.06 14.51 -12.43
N LEU A 50 1.79 13.79 -11.57
CA LEU A 50 2.52 12.57 -11.93
C LEU A 50 1.58 11.36 -11.85
N ARG A 51 1.68 10.41 -12.80
CA ARG A 51 0.84 9.19 -12.76
C ARG A 51 1.22 8.35 -11.54
N LEU A 52 0.24 7.98 -10.73
CA LEU A 52 0.45 7.22 -9.50
C LEU A 52 -0.20 5.85 -9.59
N HIS A 53 0.56 4.81 -9.27
CA HIS A 53 0.01 3.54 -8.83
C HIS A 53 0.11 3.47 -7.30
N ALA A 54 -1.03 3.54 -6.61
CA ALA A 54 -1.07 3.60 -5.15
C ALA A 54 -1.26 2.18 -4.59
N ALA A 55 -0.27 1.68 -3.83
CA ALA A 55 -0.40 0.41 -3.15
C ALA A 55 -1.10 0.61 -1.80
N ARG A 56 -2.21 -0.08 -1.56
CA ARG A 56 -2.75 -0.22 -0.22
C ARG A 56 -1.85 -1.21 0.53
N GLY A 57 -0.84 -0.67 1.21
CA GLY A 57 0.08 -1.44 2.03
C GLY A 57 -0.57 -1.96 3.31
N SER A 58 -0.09 -3.03 3.93
CA SER A 58 -0.65 -3.46 5.22
C SER A 58 0.33 -4.25 6.09
N MET A 59 0.14 -4.15 7.41
CA MET A 59 0.72 -5.04 8.41
C MET A 59 -0.40 -5.51 9.34
N SER A 60 -0.50 -6.80 9.60
CA SER A 60 -1.58 -7.39 10.43
C SER A 60 -1.06 -8.26 11.58
N LEU A 61 0.21 -8.66 11.52
CA LEU A 61 0.83 -9.53 12.52
C LEU A 61 1.73 -8.71 13.43
N GLY A 62 1.22 -8.30 14.60
CA GLY A 62 2.00 -7.52 15.58
C GLY A 62 2.87 -8.39 16.51
N GLU A 63 3.79 -7.77 17.23
CA GLU A 63 4.67 -8.40 18.23
C GLU A 63 3.93 -9.29 19.24
N SER A 64 2.75 -8.87 19.71
CA SER A 64 1.94 -9.66 20.66
C SER A 64 1.44 -11.00 20.08
N LYS A 65 1.39 -11.11 18.74
CA LYS A 65 0.96 -12.29 18.00
C LYS A 65 2.14 -12.99 17.30
N GLY A 66 3.38 -12.62 17.64
CA GLY A 66 4.60 -13.23 17.09
C GLY A 66 5.11 -12.60 15.79
N GLY A 67 4.61 -11.43 15.41
CA GLY A 67 5.14 -10.64 14.30
C GLY A 67 6.30 -9.73 14.70
N LEU A 68 6.87 -9.04 13.72
CA LEU A 68 7.92 -8.02 13.92
C LEU A 68 7.39 -6.58 14.14
N PRO A 69 6.29 -6.15 13.49
CA PRO A 69 5.76 -4.81 13.68
C PRO A 69 5.23 -4.55 15.10
N PRO A 70 5.42 -3.34 15.66
CA PRO A 70 4.75 -2.93 16.89
C PRO A 70 3.22 -3.04 16.75
N ASP A 71 2.53 -3.51 17.79
CA ASP A 71 1.07 -3.69 17.78
C ASP A 71 0.31 -2.38 17.45
N SER A 72 0.88 -1.21 17.75
CA SER A 72 0.28 0.09 17.44
C SER A 72 0.30 0.45 15.95
N LEU A 73 1.03 -0.30 15.14
CA LEU A 73 1.22 -0.06 13.70
C LEU A 73 0.57 -1.14 12.83
N VAL A 74 -0.09 -2.14 13.43
CA VAL A 74 -0.86 -3.14 12.69
C VAL A 74 -2.33 -2.79 12.67
N GLU A 75 -3.02 -3.29 11.65
CA GLU A 75 -4.46 -3.13 11.47
C GLU A 75 -5.13 -4.51 11.50
N GLU A 76 -6.40 -4.56 11.89
CA GLU A 76 -7.19 -5.79 11.79
C GLU A 76 -7.45 -6.15 10.33
N GLU A 77 -7.37 -7.44 9.98
CA GLU A 77 -7.42 -7.92 8.58
C GLU A 77 -8.74 -7.59 7.89
N ASP A 78 -9.86 -7.71 8.60
CA ASP A 78 -11.18 -7.28 8.12
C ASP A 78 -11.22 -5.80 7.73
N PHE A 79 -10.51 -4.95 8.50
CA PHE A 79 -10.43 -3.53 8.20
C PHE A 79 -9.57 -3.28 6.97
N ILE A 80 -8.42 -3.96 6.88
CA ILE A 80 -7.51 -3.90 5.72
C ILE A 80 -8.24 -4.23 4.42
N LEU A 81 -9.00 -5.33 4.39
CA LEU A 81 -9.73 -5.78 3.20
C LEU A 81 -10.87 -4.83 2.82
N LYS A 82 -11.64 -4.33 3.80
CA LYS A 82 -12.72 -3.36 3.55
C LYS A 82 -12.17 -2.04 3.03
N ASP A 83 -11.08 -1.55 3.61
CA ASP A 83 -10.44 -0.31 3.16
C ASP A 83 -9.80 -0.48 1.77
N SER A 84 -9.19 -1.64 1.51
CA SER A 84 -8.69 -2.01 0.18
C SER A 84 -9.79 -1.99 -0.88
N GLN A 85 -10.94 -2.62 -0.60
CA GLN A 85 -12.10 -2.58 -1.48
C GLN A 85 -12.59 -1.15 -1.71
N ARG A 86 -12.76 -0.36 -0.63
CA ARG A 86 -13.17 1.05 -0.71
C ARG A 86 -12.25 1.84 -1.64
N LEU A 87 -10.94 1.68 -1.49
CA LEU A 87 -9.93 2.40 -2.28
C LEU A 87 -9.98 2.00 -3.76
N ILE A 88 -10.15 0.71 -4.06
CA ILE A 88 -10.36 0.25 -5.43
C ILE A 88 -11.61 0.89 -6.02
N GLU A 89 -12.75 0.77 -5.35
CA GLU A 89 -14.03 1.30 -5.84
C GLU A 89 -14.02 2.83 -6.00
N THR A 90 -13.23 3.54 -5.19
CA THR A 90 -13.17 5.01 -5.20
C THR A 90 -12.17 5.56 -6.23
N TYR A 91 -10.99 4.94 -6.36
CA TYR A 91 -9.86 5.56 -7.05
C TYR A 91 -9.29 4.74 -8.22
N HIS A 92 -9.58 3.44 -8.33
CA HIS A 92 -8.99 2.63 -9.39
C HIS A 92 -9.66 2.93 -10.75
N ASP A 93 -8.89 3.48 -11.69
CA ASP A 93 -9.31 3.60 -13.09
C ASP A 93 -8.51 2.60 -13.97
N PRO A 94 -9.15 1.56 -14.53
CA PRO A 94 -8.48 0.55 -15.36
C PRO A 94 -8.27 1.00 -16.81
N ASN A 95 -8.77 2.18 -17.21
CA ASN A 95 -8.76 2.59 -18.61
C ASN A 95 -7.36 3.02 -19.08
N PRO A 96 -7.02 2.83 -20.38
CA PRO A 96 -5.80 3.36 -20.96
C PRO A 96 -5.66 4.86 -20.71
N GLY A 97 -4.51 5.28 -20.17
CA GLY A 97 -4.24 6.67 -19.84
C GLY A 97 -4.62 7.09 -18.41
N SER A 98 -5.20 6.20 -17.60
CA SER A 98 -5.54 6.42 -16.18
C SER A 98 -4.39 6.98 -15.35
N MET A 99 -4.59 8.15 -14.75
CA MET A 99 -3.58 8.80 -13.89
C MET A 99 -3.43 8.14 -12.52
N THR A 100 -4.39 7.29 -12.11
CA THR A 100 -4.42 6.66 -10.79
C THR A 100 -4.91 5.21 -10.88
N GLN A 101 -4.07 4.28 -10.40
CA GLN A 101 -4.47 2.88 -10.24
C GLN A 101 -4.17 2.40 -8.82
N VAL A 102 -5.14 1.75 -8.19
CA VAL A 102 -4.95 1.09 -6.88
C VAL A 102 -4.56 -0.38 -7.08
N PHE A 103 -3.65 -0.87 -6.25
CA PHE A 103 -3.31 -2.29 -6.12
C PHE A 103 -3.10 -2.67 -4.66
N LEU A 104 -3.15 -3.97 -4.35
CA LEU A 104 -3.07 -4.46 -2.97
C LEU A 104 -1.65 -4.90 -2.64
N ALA A 105 -1.14 -4.49 -1.48
CA ALA A 105 0.23 -4.75 -1.10
C ALA A 105 0.41 -5.14 0.37
N PRO A 106 0.00 -6.35 0.79
CA PRO A 106 0.44 -6.86 2.10
C PRO A 106 1.98 -6.78 2.20
N CYS A 107 2.49 -6.15 3.26
CA CYS A 107 3.87 -5.66 3.31
C CYS A 107 4.89 -6.77 3.04
N SER A 108 4.81 -7.90 3.74
CA SER A 108 5.67 -9.05 3.52
C SER A 108 5.08 -10.32 4.13
N PRO A 109 5.51 -11.53 3.72
CA PRO A 109 5.03 -12.80 4.28
C PRO A 109 5.15 -12.94 5.81
N PHE A 110 6.04 -12.16 6.43
CA PHE A 110 6.32 -12.19 7.87
C PHE A 110 5.70 -11.03 8.67
N SER A 111 5.15 -10.02 7.98
CA SER A 111 4.48 -8.86 8.62
C SER A 111 2.95 -8.92 8.52
N VAL A 112 2.43 -9.89 7.76
CA VAL A 112 1.01 -10.22 7.67
C VAL A 112 0.80 -11.71 7.89
N THR A 113 -0.45 -12.12 8.13
CA THR A 113 -0.76 -13.55 8.15
C THR A 113 -0.81 -14.13 6.74
N PRO A 114 -0.59 -15.46 6.58
CA PRO A 114 -0.83 -16.15 5.31
C PRO A 114 -2.28 -16.04 4.83
N GLU A 115 -3.24 -15.83 5.74
CA GLU A 115 -4.65 -15.68 5.36
C GLU A 115 -4.88 -14.33 4.68
N LEU A 116 -4.38 -13.24 5.24
CA LEU A 116 -4.46 -11.93 4.60
C LEU A 116 -3.82 -11.93 3.20
N MET A 117 -2.72 -12.67 3.00
CA MET A 117 -2.11 -12.84 1.67
C MET A 117 -3.08 -13.51 0.68
N ARG A 118 -3.79 -14.57 1.12
CA ARG A 118 -4.77 -15.29 0.27
C ARG A 118 -5.99 -14.42 -0.02
N GLU A 119 -6.52 -13.75 0.99
CA GLU A 119 -7.70 -12.89 0.87
C GLU A 119 -7.41 -11.65 0.01
N SER A 120 -6.24 -11.02 0.19
CA SER A 120 -5.77 -9.95 -0.70
C SER A 120 -5.66 -10.45 -2.14
N ALA A 121 -5.18 -11.67 -2.36
CA ALA A 121 -5.11 -12.23 -3.69
C ALA A 121 -6.50 -12.56 -4.28
N ALA A 122 -7.46 -12.99 -3.45
CA ALA A 122 -8.84 -13.20 -3.87
C ALA A 122 -9.52 -11.88 -4.27
N LEU A 123 -9.40 -10.86 -3.42
CA LEU A 123 -9.93 -9.52 -3.66
C LEU A 123 -9.30 -8.88 -4.91
N ALA A 124 -7.98 -9.00 -5.08
CA ALA A 124 -7.30 -8.49 -6.26
C ALA A 124 -7.81 -9.12 -7.57
N ARG A 125 -8.08 -10.44 -7.55
CA ARG A 125 -8.69 -11.14 -8.70
C ARG A 125 -10.13 -10.71 -8.96
N GLU A 126 -10.93 -10.53 -7.91
CA GLU A 126 -12.32 -10.09 -8.01
C GLU A 126 -12.43 -8.73 -8.71
N TYR A 127 -11.58 -7.78 -8.33
CA TYR A 127 -11.57 -6.43 -8.89
C TYR A 127 -10.60 -6.25 -10.07
N SER A 128 -9.91 -7.31 -10.50
CA SER A 128 -8.91 -7.27 -11.57
C SER A 128 -7.77 -6.25 -11.34
N VAL A 129 -7.36 -6.06 -10.09
CA VAL A 129 -6.20 -5.24 -9.71
C VAL A 129 -4.95 -6.09 -9.47
N ARG A 130 -3.79 -5.43 -9.36
CA ARG A 130 -2.50 -6.10 -9.19
C ARG A 130 -2.20 -6.41 -7.71
N LEU A 131 -1.15 -7.19 -7.49
CA LEU A 131 -0.55 -7.48 -6.18
C LEU A 131 0.91 -7.04 -6.15
N HIS A 132 1.38 -6.66 -4.98
CA HIS A 132 2.78 -6.34 -4.68
C HIS A 132 3.12 -6.79 -3.26
N THR A 133 4.38 -7.08 -2.96
CA THR A 133 4.84 -7.38 -1.60
C THR A 133 6.37 -7.33 -1.58
N HIS A 134 6.97 -7.13 -0.41
CA HIS A 134 8.39 -7.36 -0.21
C HIS A 134 8.69 -8.86 -0.16
N LEU A 135 9.79 -9.29 -0.79
CA LEU A 135 10.16 -10.71 -0.84
C LEU A 135 11.68 -10.89 -0.97
N ALA A 136 12.22 -11.76 -0.13
CA ALA A 136 13.62 -12.19 -0.15
C ALA A 136 14.64 -11.03 -0.03
N GLU A 137 14.38 -10.10 0.89
CA GLU A 137 15.32 -9.01 1.18
C GLU A 137 16.49 -9.50 2.04
N THR A 138 16.23 -10.50 2.89
CA THR A 138 17.21 -11.11 3.79
C THR A 138 17.14 -12.64 3.75
N LYS A 139 18.20 -13.31 4.22
CA LYS A 139 18.26 -14.79 4.28
C LYS A 139 17.21 -15.39 5.22
N ASP A 140 16.88 -14.67 6.29
CA ASP A 140 15.89 -15.14 7.26
C ASP A 140 14.48 -15.15 6.64
N GLU A 141 14.20 -14.24 5.72
CA GLU A 141 12.94 -14.22 4.95
C GLU A 141 12.84 -15.36 3.95
N GLU A 142 13.95 -15.72 3.30
CA GLU A 142 14.02 -16.88 2.41
C GLU A 142 13.68 -18.16 3.17
N LEU A 143 14.33 -18.38 4.33
CA LEU A 143 14.10 -19.54 5.19
C LEU A 143 12.67 -19.61 5.76
N PHE A 144 12.03 -18.46 6.00
CA PHE A 144 10.63 -18.43 6.45
C PHE A 144 9.66 -18.95 5.37
N CYS A 145 10.03 -18.82 4.08
CA CYS A 145 9.19 -19.17 2.95
C CYS A 145 9.41 -20.59 2.40
N GLU A 146 10.39 -21.34 2.92
CA GLU A 146 10.61 -22.77 2.63
C GLU A 146 9.65 -23.68 3.41
#